data_AF-A0A2S6PYY1-F1
#
_entry.id   AF-A0A2S6PYY1-F1
#
_cell.length_a   1.000
_cell.length_b   1.000
_cell.length_c   1.000
_cell.angle_alpha   90.00
_cell.angle_beta   90.00
_cell.angle_gamma   90.00
#
_symmetry.space_group_name_H-M   'P 1'
#
loop_
_entity.id
_entity.type
_entity.pdbx_description
1 polymer ?
#
loop_
_entity_poly.entity_id
_entity_poly.type
_entity_poly.pdbx_seq_one_letter_code
_entity_poly.pdbx_strand_id
1 'polypeptide(L)'
;MDMIHVRAVSPPDLTERAEELLGGNPYVLNLIVQRGAARNPDGDSVACDVLTGAANDVLRGLRDLQIDLRGSVVVEPVDMAFSGRASEGASRRLGALSNAPVWDQVEARIRSEGRYAPSFYLYLVIAGLIGSVGIVTNSQILIVGAMVVGPEYGAIVAVALGFDRRDRAMVRKGLSALCAGLLLTIAVTFLFSLLIRGFGLQSQAFDLGLRPVSDLINTPNFFSVAVAALAGVVGIVSLTEARASALLGVFISVTTIPAAAAISVSTAFGSWSEARGSLIQLLVNITVLIVVGAVALRCQRAIWRRVGRARHGGQA
;
A
#
# COMPACT_ATOMS: atom_id res chain seq x y z
N MET A 1 21.11 -7.39 4.12
CA MET A 1 20.82 -8.59 3.31
C MET A 1 19.36 -8.87 3.49
N ASP A 2 18.59 -8.91 2.42
CA ASP A 2 17.15 -9.15 2.53
C ASP A 2 16.92 -10.67 2.59
N MET A 3 16.39 -11.11 3.71
CA MET A 3 16.00 -12.49 3.99
C MET A 3 14.60 -12.50 4.58
N ILE A 4 13.95 -13.64 4.43
CA ILE A 4 12.63 -13.89 5.00
C ILE A 4 12.74 -15.14 5.87
N HIS A 5 12.08 -15.13 7.01
CA HIS A 5 11.88 -16.30 7.85
C HIS A 5 10.59 -16.98 7.41
N VAL A 6 10.64 -18.27 7.11
CA VAL A 6 9.48 -19.08 6.74
C VAL A 6 9.27 -20.10 7.84
N ARG A 7 8.13 -20.03 8.51
CA ARG A 7 7.66 -21.02 9.48
C ARG A 7 6.45 -21.73 8.92
N ALA A 8 6.56 -23.03 8.70
CA ALA A 8 5.48 -23.88 8.23
C ALA A 8 5.13 -24.95 9.26
N VAL A 9 3.84 -25.27 9.33
CA VAL A 9 3.38 -26.49 9.99
C VAL A 9 3.00 -27.46 8.88
N SER A 10 3.72 -28.58 8.79
CA SER A 10 3.52 -29.61 7.79
C SER A 10 2.79 -30.81 8.40
N PRO A 11 1.80 -31.38 7.69
CA PRO A 11 1.34 -32.73 7.98
C PRO A 11 2.50 -33.74 7.93
N PRO A 12 2.55 -34.75 8.83
CA PRO A 12 3.66 -35.70 8.88
C PRO A 12 3.93 -36.44 7.57
N ASP A 13 2.91 -36.65 6.74
CA ASP A 13 3.00 -37.30 5.42
C ASP A 13 3.71 -36.44 4.36
N LEU A 14 3.85 -35.14 4.59
CA LEU A 14 4.44 -34.18 3.65
C LEU A 14 5.81 -33.67 4.09
N THR A 15 6.18 -33.88 5.36
CA THR A 15 7.39 -33.28 5.96
C THR A 15 8.66 -33.73 5.27
N GLU A 16 8.79 -35.00 4.88
CA GLU A 16 9.99 -35.49 4.17
C GLU A 16 10.16 -34.80 2.82
N ARG A 17 9.06 -34.62 2.07
CA ARG A 17 9.09 -33.92 0.77
C ARG A 17 9.40 -32.44 0.93
N ALA A 18 8.93 -31.82 2.01
CA ALA A 18 9.25 -30.44 2.35
C ALA A 18 10.73 -30.28 2.73
N GLU A 19 11.27 -31.22 3.51
CA GLU A 19 12.67 -31.26 3.91
C GLU A 19 13.60 -31.45 2.71
N GLU A 20 13.28 -32.35 1.79
CA GLU A 20 14.02 -32.53 0.54
C GLU A 20 14.02 -31.26 -0.32
N LEU A 21 12.85 -30.62 -0.47
CA LEU A 21 12.70 -29.41 -1.26
C LEU A 21 13.51 -28.24 -0.67
N LEU A 22 13.46 -28.07 0.65
CA LEU A 22 14.14 -26.98 1.35
C LEU A 22 15.65 -27.25 1.47
N GLY A 23 16.05 -28.47 1.83
CA GLY A 23 17.44 -28.88 1.97
C GLY A 23 18.19 -28.93 0.63
N GLY A 24 17.50 -29.21 -0.48
CA GLY A 24 18.06 -29.18 -1.82
C GLY A 24 18.28 -27.78 -2.39
N ASN A 25 17.77 -26.73 -1.75
CA ASN A 25 17.84 -25.37 -2.26
C ASN A 25 19.01 -24.58 -1.65
N PRO A 26 20.00 -24.13 -2.46
CA PRO A 26 21.20 -23.45 -1.95
C PRO A 26 20.93 -22.05 -1.37
N TYR A 27 19.69 -21.56 -1.47
CA TYR A 27 19.25 -20.24 -0.99
C TYR A 27 18.39 -20.32 0.27
N VAL A 28 18.16 -21.54 0.77
CA VAL A 28 17.56 -21.82 2.07
C VAL A 28 18.66 -22.01 3.09
N LEU A 29 18.52 -21.38 4.24
CA LEU A 29 19.46 -21.33 5.34
C LEU A 29 18.73 -21.71 6.62
N ASN A 30 19.47 -22.12 7.66
CA ASN A 30 18.94 -22.36 9.00
C ASN A 30 17.67 -23.25 9.01
N LEU A 31 17.65 -24.31 8.20
CA LEU A 31 16.53 -25.26 8.17
C LEU A 31 16.46 -26.02 9.50
N ILE A 32 15.30 -25.96 10.13
CA ILE A 32 14.96 -26.61 11.40
C ILE A 32 13.69 -27.41 11.16
N VAL A 33 13.74 -28.71 11.47
CA VAL A 33 12.58 -29.61 11.41
C VAL A 33 12.36 -30.22 12.79
N GLN A 34 11.17 -30.02 13.36
CA GLN A 34 10.76 -30.59 14.65
C GLN A 34 9.51 -31.42 14.46
N ARG A 35 9.66 -32.74 14.56
CA ARG A 35 8.56 -33.70 14.36
C ARG A 35 7.55 -33.64 15.51
N GLY A 36 6.26 -33.60 15.20
CA GLY A 36 5.15 -33.61 16.17
C GLY A 36 5.07 -32.41 17.11
N ALA A 37 5.84 -31.35 16.85
CA ALA A 37 5.97 -30.19 17.73
C ALA A 37 4.84 -29.16 17.59
N ALA A 38 4.16 -29.13 16.44
CA ALA A 38 3.10 -28.17 16.19
C ALA A 38 1.76 -28.65 16.76
N ARG A 39 0.97 -27.71 17.28
CA ARG A 39 -0.41 -27.92 17.70
C ARG A 39 -1.31 -26.84 17.10
N ASN A 40 -2.47 -27.26 16.61
CA ASN A 40 -3.46 -26.39 15.96
C ASN A 40 -2.87 -25.46 14.87
N PRO A 41 -2.51 -25.98 13.68
CA PRO A 41 -2.70 -27.37 13.22
C PRO A 41 -1.67 -28.34 13.82
N ASP A 42 -2.08 -29.60 14.00
CA ASP A 42 -1.20 -30.65 14.55
C ASP A 42 -0.28 -31.20 13.45
N GLY A 43 1.02 -31.31 13.74
CA GLY A 43 1.99 -31.82 12.78
C GLY A 43 3.45 -31.49 13.12
N ASP A 44 4.27 -31.43 12.09
CA ASP A 44 5.70 -31.14 12.18
C ASP A 44 5.94 -29.64 11.95
N SER A 45 6.81 -29.04 12.76
CA SER A 45 7.23 -27.65 12.59
C SER A 45 8.46 -27.60 11.70
N VAL A 46 8.39 -26.86 10.60
CA VAL A 46 9.48 -26.64 9.67
C VAL A 46 9.76 -25.14 9.62
N ALA A 47 10.98 -24.73 9.99
CA ALA A 47 11.39 -23.33 9.97
C ALA A 47 12.67 -23.18 9.16
N CYS A 48 12.79 -22.12 8.36
CA CYS A 48 14.01 -21.82 7.63
C CYS A 48 14.09 -20.35 7.28
N ASP A 49 15.29 -19.88 6.96
CA ASP A 49 15.49 -18.54 6.42
C ASP A 49 15.81 -18.62 4.92
N VAL A 50 15.17 -17.78 4.12
CA VAL A 50 15.30 -17.81 2.66
C VAL A 50 15.75 -16.45 2.17
N LEU A 51 16.72 -16.42 1.26
CA LEU A 51 17.08 -15.19 0.56
C LEU A 51 15.87 -14.67 -0.24
N THR A 52 15.53 -13.39 -0.10
CA THR A 52 14.31 -12.79 -0.68
C THR A 52 14.15 -13.08 -2.17
N GLY A 53 15.25 -13.11 -2.93
CA GLY A 53 15.20 -13.42 -4.35
C GLY A 53 14.83 -14.84 -4.74
N ALA A 54 15.02 -15.82 -3.84
CA ALA A 54 14.63 -17.22 -4.03
C ALA A 54 13.30 -17.55 -3.32
N ALA A 55 12.81 -16.65 -2.46
CA ALA A 55 11.58 -16.81 -1.69
C ALA A 55 10.38 -17.20 -2.55
N ASN A 56 10.20 -16.54 -3.71
CA ASN A 56 9.05 -16.80 -4.58
C ASN A 56 9.03 -18.22 -5.15
N ASP A 57 10.19 -18.88 -5.31
CA ASP A 57 10.28 -20.25 -5.83
C ASP A 57 10.14 -21.26 -4.69
N VAL A 58 10.74 -20.99 -3.52
CA VAL A 58 10.56 -21.80 -2.31
C VAL A 58 9.11 -21.82 -1.85
N LEU A 59 8.45 -20.66 -1.76
CA LEU A 59 7.04 -20.55 -1.38
C LEU A 59 6.12 -21.26 -2.39
N ARG A 60 6.44 -21.20 -3.69
CA ARG A 60 5.70 -21.98 -4.70
C ARG A 60 5.84 -23.48 -4.47
N GLY A 61 7.05 -23.96 -4.21
CA GLY A 61 7.29 -25.37 -3.89
C GLY A 61 6.51 -25.87 -2.68
N LEU A 62 6.46 -25.08 -1.59
CA LEU A 62 5.68 -25.42 -0.40
C LEU A 62 4.16 -25.46 -0.67
N ARG A 63 3.66 -24.62 -1.58
CA ARG A 63 2.25 -24.60 -2.00
C ARG A 63 1.91 -25.75 -2.95
N ASP A 64 2.84 -26.14 -3.81
CA ASP A 64 2.68 -27.33 -4.67
C ASP A 64 2.58 -28.62 -3.82
N LEU A 65 3.20 -28.63 -2.63
CA LEU A 65 3.02 -29.67 -1.61
C LEU A 65 1.73 -29.51 -0.78
N GLN A 66 0.94 -28.46 -1.01
CA GLN A 66 -0.30 -28.14 -0.29
C GLN A 66 -0.15 -27.87 1.21
N ILE A 67 1.03 -27.43 1.65
CA ILE A 67 1.31 -27.11 3.07
C ILE A 67 0.51 -25.89 3.53
N ASP A 68 0.21 -24.95 2.63
CA ASP A 68 -0.64 -23.79 2.88
C ASP A 68 -2.12 -24.14 3.12
N LEU A 69 -2.57 -25.29 2.61
CA LEU A 69 -3.96 -25.75 2.73
C LEU A 69 -4.16 -26.77 3.86
N ARG A 70 -3.25 -27.74 3.99
CA ARG A 70 -3.35 -28.83 4.98
C ARG A 70 -2.64 -28.52 6.30
N GLY A 71 -1.85 -27.45 6.35
CA GLY A 71 -1.11 -27.02 7.51
C GLY A 71 -1.15 -25.51 7.65
N SER A 72 0.02 -24.89 7.78
CA SER A 72 0.13 -23.43 7.71
C SER A 72 1.49 -23.00 7.21
N VAL A 73 1.58 -21.83 6.60
CA VAL A 73 2.84 -21.18 6.25
C VAL A 73 2.76 -19.73 6.70
N VAL A 74 3.72 -19.32 7.51
CA VAL A 74 3.91 -17.97 8.03
C VAL A 74 5.23 -17.46 7.50
N VAL A 75 5.23 -16.22 7.04
CA VAL A 75 6.42 -15.57 6.50
C VAL A 75 6.65 -14.26 7.22
N GLU A 76 7.86 -14.07 7.73
CA GLU A 76 8.26 -12.88 8.48
C GLU A 76 9.50 -12.25 7.81
N PRO A 77 9.57 -10.91 7.68
CA PRO A 77 10.78 -10.26 7.19
C PRO A 77 11.87 -10.33 8.26
N VAL A 78 13.11 -10.59 7.84
CA VAL A 78 14.27 -10.57 8.75
C VAL A 78 14.93 -9.19 8.69
N ASP A 79 14.68 -8.37 9.70
CA ASP A 79 15.19 -6.99 9.76
C ASP A 79 16.72 -6.93 9.85
N MET A 80 17.33 -7.90 10.56
CA MET A 80 18.76 -7.99 10.75
C MET A 80 19.19 -9.45 10.94
N ALA A 81 20.21 -9.86 10.19
CA ALA A 81 20.86 -11.16 10.36
C ALA A 81 22.37 -11.01 10.24
N PHE A 82 23.12 -11.72 11.08
CA PHE A 82 24.57 -11.86 10.95
C PHE A 82 24.86 -13.12 10.14
N SER A 83 25.27 -12.93 8.89
CA SER A 83 25.50 -14.03 7.94
C SER A 83 26.92 -14.57 8.03
N GLY A 84 27.07 -15.91 7.99
CA GLY A 84 28.34 -16.56 7.69
C GLY A 84 28.64 -16.63 6.18
N ARG A 85 29.85 -17.08 5.82
CA ARG A 85 30.36 -17.16 4.42
C ARG A 85 29.42 -17.87 3.42
N ALA A 86 28.62 -18.83 3.88
CA ALA A 86 27.67 -19.57 3.03
C ALA A 86 26.55 -18.66 2.46
N SER A 87 26.03 -17.74 3.27
CA SER A 87 24.97 -16.81 2.87
C SER A 87 25.49 -15.69 1.95
N GLU A 88 26.74 -15.24 2.14
CA GLU A 88 27.40 -14.32 1.22
C GLU A 88 27.62 -14.92 -0.17
N GLY A 89 28.04 -16.20 -0.22
CA GLY A 89 28.18 -16.94 -1.47
C GLY A 89 26.86 -17.12 -2.21
N ALA A 90 25.79 -17.46 -1.48
CA ALA A 90 24.44 -17.61 -2.02
C ALA A 90 23.88 -16.27 -2.55
N SER A 91 24.05 -15.17 -1.80
CA SER A 91 23.62 -13.83 -2.22
C SER A 91 24.35 -13.34 -3.48
N ARG A 92 25.67 -13.59 -3.57
CA ARG A 92 26.45 -13.27 -4.79
C ARG A 92 25.97 -14.06 -6.01
N ARG A 93 25.56 -15.32 -5.84
CA ARG A 93 25.00 -16.15 -6.92
C ARG A 93 23.65 -15.60 -7.41
N LEU A 94 22.82 -15.05 -6.52
CA LEU A 94 21.56 -14.40 -6.92
C LEU A 94 21.77 -13.13 -7.75
N GLY A 95 22.79 -12.33 -7.44
CA GLY A 95 23.02 -11.06 -8.11
C GLY A 95 21.78 -10.17 -8.05
N ALA A 96 21.30 -9.65 -9.19
CA ALA A 96 20.12 -8.76 -9.26
C ALA A 96 18.82 -9.36 -8.70
N LEU A 97 18.71 -10.70 -8.61
CA LEU A 97 17.53 -11.34 -8.01
C LEU A 97 17.49 -11.19 -6.50
N SER A 98 18.60 -10.87 -5.81
CA SER A 98 18.60 -10.70 -4.35
C SER A 98 17.57 -9.68 -3.85
N ASN A 99 17.22 -8.72 -4.72
CA ASN A 99 16.29 -7.63 -4.43
C ASN A 99 14.92 -7.86 -5.08
N ALA A 100 14.62 -9.07 -5.58
CA ALA A 100 13.32 -9.36 -6.16
C ALA A 100 12.24 -9.32 -5.06
N PRO A 101 11.12 -8.62 -5.27
CA PRO A 101 10.08 -8.53 -4.26
C PRO A 101 9.37 -9.88 -4.06
N VAL A 102 9.04 -10.19 -2.81
CA VAL A 102 8.22 -11.35 -2.46
C VAL A 102 6.75 -10.98 -2.64
N TRP A 103 6.15 -11.41 -3.75
CA TRP A 103 4.82 -10.96 -4.14
C TRP A 103 3.73 -11.31 -3.12
N ASP A 104 3.83 -12.48 -2.48
CA ASP A 104 2.88 -12.89 -1.45
C ASP A 104 2.94 -11.99 -0.21
N GLN A 105 4.12 -11.49 0.17
CA GLN A 105 4.25 -10.50 1.25
C GLN A 105 3.66 -9.15 0.86
N VAL A 106 3.96 -8.67 -0.36
CA VAL A 106 3.41 -7.40 -0.87
C VAL A 106 1.88 -7.46 -0.86
N GLU A 107 1.29 -8.57 -1.31
CA GLU A 107 -0.17 -8.73 -1.31
C GLU A 107 -0.77 -8.89 0.08
N ALA A 108 -0.12 -9.63 0.97
CA ALA A 108 -0.55 -9.75 2.36
C ALA A 108 -0.55 -8.38 3.05
N ARG A 109 0.47 -7.56 2.78
CA ARG A 109 0.57 -6.17 3.28
C ARG A 109 -0.54 -5.28 2.74
N ILE A 110 -0.79 -5.30 1.44
CA ILE A 110 -1.89 -4.53 0.83
C ILE A 110 -3.24 -4.96 1.40
N ARG A 111 -3.44 -6.26 1.63
CA ARG A 111 -4.68 -6.80 2.22
C ARG A 111 -4.83 -6.42 3.71
N SER A 112 -3.75 -6.33 4.46
CA SER A 112 -3.80 -5.91 5.87
C SER A 112 -4.07 -4.41 6.00
N GLU A 113 -3.47 -3.58 5.13
CA GLU A 113 -3.77 -2.15 5.01
C GLU A 113 -5.22 -1.89 4.54
N GLY A 114 -5.80 -2.82 3.78
CA GLY A 114 -7.21 -2.82 3.37
C GLY A 114 -8.23 -3.18 4.48
N ARG A 115 -7.83 -3.21 5.76
CA ARG A 115 -8.72 -3.38 6.91
C ARG A 115 -9.13 -2.02 7.48
N TYR A 116 -10.36 -1.59 7.18
CA TYR A 116 -10.86 -0.27 7.54
C TYR A 116 -11.44 -0.24 8.96
N ALA A 117 -10.58 -0.10 9.97
CA ALA A 117 -10.99 0.10 11.36
C ALA A 117 -11.65 1.47 11.57
N PRO A 118 -12.42 1.70 12.65
CA PRO A 118 -13.01 3.01 12.95
C PRO A 118 -11.99 4.17 12.97
N SER A 119 -10.73 3.89 13.33
CA SER A 119 -9.63 4.87 13.29
C SER A 119 -9.36 5.42 11.89
N PHE A 120 -9.56 4.62 10.83
CA PHE A 120 -9.43 5.07 9.44
C PHE A 120 -10.37 6.25 9.14
N TYR A 121 -11.64 6.12 9.52
CA TYR A 121 -12.65 7.16 9.32
C TYR A 121 -12.37 8.39 10.19
N LEU A 122 -11.92 8.17 11.43
CA LEU A 122 -11.54 9.26 12.33
C LEU A 122 -10.37 10.09 11.77
N TYR A 123 -9.31 9.43 11.28
CA TYR A 123 -8.17 10.13 10.68
C TYR A 123 -8.56 10.89 9.42
N LEU A 124 -9.42 10.32 8.55
CA LEU A 124 -9.95 11.02 7.39
C LEU A 124 -10.74 12.29 7.77
N VAL A 125 -11.56 12.23 8.83
CA VAL A 125 -12.33 13.37 9.32
C VAL A 125 -11.39 14.45 9.89
N ILE A 126 -10.44 14.06 10.76
CA ILE A 126 -9.47 14.98 11.36
C ILE A 126 -8.63 15.66 10.26
N ALA A 127 -8.14 14.90 9.29
CA ALA A 127 -7.37 15.44 8.18
C ALA A 127 -8.18 16.43 7.34
N GLY A 128 -9.46 16.12 7.06
CA GLY A 128 -10.35 17.06 6.38
C GLY A 128 -10.62 18.34 7.18
N LEU A 129 -10.73 18.25 8.51
CA LEU A 129 -10.89 19.42 9.38
C LEU A 129 -9.65 20.31 9.34
N ILE A 130 -8.45 19.72 9.47
CA ILE A 130 -7.17 20.44 9.32
C ILE A 130 -7.09 21.09 7.94
N GLY A 131 -7.46 20.36 6.88
CA GLY A 131 -7.50 20.87 5.52
C GLY A 131 -8.45 22.06 5.37
N SER A 132 -9.64 21.98 5.99
CA SER A 132 -10.63 23.07 5.96
C SER A 132 -10.10 24.33 6.65
N VAL A 133 -9.44 24.18 7.81
CA VAL A 133 -8.74 25.30 8.48
C VAL A 133 -7.64 25.85 7.57
N GLY A 134 -6.85 24.99 6.95
CA GLY A 134 -5.79 25.40 6.01
C GLY A 134 -6.31 26.22 4.83
N ILE A 135 -7.47 25.86 4.27
CA ILE A 135 -8.11 26.60 3.18
C ILE A 135 -8.58 27.98 3.67
N VAL A 136 -9.33 28.02 4.76
CA VAL A 136 -9.92 29.27 5.30
C VAL A 136 -8.84 30.26 5.77
N THR A 137 -7.74 29.74 6.32
CA THR A 137 -6.60 30.53 6.80
C THR A 137 -5.52 30.77 5.73
N ASN A 138 -5.71 30.21 4.52
CA ASN A 138 -4.76 30.28 3.41
C ASN A 138 -3.34 29.76 3.79
N SER A 139 -3.27 28.72 4.63
CA SER A 139 -2.03 28.15 5.15
C SER A 139 -1.63 26.86 4.41
N GLN A 140 -0.62 26.95 3.55
CA GLN A 140 -0.05 25.80 2.86
C GLN A 140 0.51 24.75 3.83
N ILE A 141 1.05 25.18 4.98
CA ILE A 141 1.61 24.27 5.99
C ILE A 141 0.51 23.37 6.58
N LEU A 142 -0.67 23.93 6.87
CA LEU A 142 -1.81 23.14 7.37
C LEU A 142 -2.35 22.19 6.31
N ILE A 143 -2.35 22.61 5.04
CA ILE A 143 -2.73 21.75 3.92
C ILE A 143 -1.78 20.55 3.80
N VAL A 144 -0.47 20.79 3.88
CA VAL A 144 0.52 19.69 3.93
C VAL A 144 0.31 18.82 5.16
N GLY A 145 0.06 19.42 6.33
CA GLY A 145 -0.27 18.69 7.56
C GLY A 145 -1.50 17.78 7.41
N ALA A 146 -2.54 18.24 6.72
CA ALA A 146 -3.73 17.44 6.43
C ALA A 146 -3.41 16.22 5.54
N MET A 147 -2.56 16.39 4.52
CA MET A 147 -2.11 15.30 3.64
C MET A 147 -1.34 14.22 4.44
N VAL A 148 -0.53 14.63 5.42
CA VAL A 148 0.24 13.70 6.27
C VAL A 148 -0.66 12.81 7.13
N VAL A 149 -1.82 13.30 7.54
CA VAL A 149 -2.72 12.54 8.42
C VAL A 149 -3.58 11.53 7.65
N GLY A 150 -3.69 11.68 6.33
CA GLY A 150 -4.59 10.90 5.48
C GLY A 150 -4.29 9.40 5.38
N PRO A 151 -5.22 8.50 5.75
CA PRO A 151 -5.02 7.06 5.68
C PRO A 151 -5.53 6.41 4.38
N GLU A 152 -6.04 7.18 3.41
CA GLU A 152 -6.76 6.66 2.23
C GLU A 152 -5.90 5.82 1.29
N TYR A 153 -4.57 5.96 1.36
CA TYR A 153 -3.63 5.30 0.48
C TYR A 153 -3.81 3.77 0.44
N GLY A 154 -3.91 3.13 1.63
CA GLY A 154 -4.08 1.67 1.73
C GLY A 154 -5.34 1.18 1.01
N ALA A 155 -6.44 1.95 1.07
CA ALA A 155 -7.67 1.62 0.37
C ALA A 155 -7.52 1.73 -1.15
N ILE A 156 -6.80 2.75 -1.64
CA ILE A 156 -6.57 2.97 -3.08
C ILE A 156 -5.70 1.86 -3.66
N VAL A 157 -4.62 1.48 -2.97
CA VAL A 157 -3.76 0.37 -3.39
C VAL A 157 -4.51 -0.96 -3.35
N ALA A 158 -5.34 -1.19 -2.32
CA ALA A 158 -6.18 -2.39 -2.26
C ALA A 158 -7.16 -2.47 -3.45
N VAL A 159 -7.73 -1.34 -3.88
CA VAL A 159 -8.56 -1.30 -5.09
C VAL A 159 -7.74 -1.60 -6.34
N ALA A 160 -6.55 -1.00 -6.48
CA ALA A 160 -5.64 -1.23 -7.60
C ALA A 160 -5.22 -2.71 -7.72
N LEU A 161 -4.84 -3.33 -6.60
CA LEU A 161 -4.53 -4.76 -6.53
C LEU A 161 -5.76 -5.62 -6.84
N GLY A 162 -6.96 -5.18 -6.46
CA GLY A 162 -8.22 -5.86 -6.74
C GLY A 162 -8.53 -5.89 -8.23
N PHE A 163 -8.29 -4.79 -8.93
CA PHE A 163 -8.37 -4.73 -10.39
C PHE A 163 -7.33 -5.64 -11.06
N ASP A 164 -6.11 -5.69 -10.53
CA ASP A 164 -5.07 -6.56 -11.09
C ASP A 164 -5.43 -8.05 -10.93
N ARG A 165 -5.85 -8.45 -9.73
CA ARG A 165 -6.22 -9.83 -9.39
C ARG A 165 -7.64 -10.23 -9.81
N ARG A 166 -8.43 -9.33 -10.40
CA ARG A 166 -9.86 -9.51 -10.71
C ARG A 166 -10.72 -9.88 -9.48
N ASP A 167 -10.30 -9.45 -8.29
CA ASP A 167 -11.00 -9.66 -7.02
C ASP A 167 -12.06 -8.57 -6.81
N ARG A 168 -13.29 -8.83 -7.26
CA ARG A 168 -14.41 -7.88 -7.16
C ARG A 168 -14.79 -7.55 -5.71
N ALA A 169 -14.60 -8.48 -4.79
CA ALA A 169 -14.93 -8.26 -3.38
C ALA A 169 -13.96 -7.25 -2.76
N MET A 170 -12.67 -7.36 -3.08
CA MET A 170 -11.65 -6.41 -2.61
C MET A 170 -11.86 -5.00 -3.19
N VAL A 171 -12.15 -4.91 -4.50
CA VAL A 171 -12.48 -3.63 -5.16
C VAL A 171 -13.69 -2.96 -4.50
N ARG A 172 -14.79 -3.72 -4.31
CA ARG A 172 -16.01 -3.16 -3.69
C ARG A 172 -15.77 -2.71 -2.26
N LYS A 173 -15.06 -3.50 -1.44
CA LYS A 173 -14.74 -3.14 -0.06
C LYS A 173 -13.92 -1.85 0.01
N GLY A 174 -12.83 -1.76 -0.77
CA GLY A 174 -11.98 -0.57 -0.77
C GLY A 174 -12.69 0.67 -1.31
N LEU A 175 -13.43 0.56 -2.40
CA LEU A 175 -14.20 1.68 -2.94
C LEU A 175 -15.31 2.13 -1.98
N SER A 176 -16.01 1.18 -1.34
CA SER A 176 -17.04 1.52 -0.34
C SER A 176 -16.46 2.24 0.88
N ALA A 177 -15.28 1.83 1.36
CA ALA A 177 -14.62 2.48 2.49
C ALA A 177 -14.12 3.88 2.12
N LEU A 178 -13.54 4.06 0.92
CA LEU A 178 -13.15 5.36 0.40
C LEU A 178 -14.35 6.29 0.26
N CYS A 179 -15.43 5.84 -0.40
CA CYS A 179 -16.62 6.65 -0.57
C CYS A 179 -17.27 6.99 0.77
N ALA A 180 -17.46 6.03 1.66
CA ALA A 180 -18.05 6.27 2.98
C ALA A 180 -17.19 7.23 3.81
N GLY A 181 -15.87 7.05 3.81
CA GLY A 181 -14.94 7.91 4.52
C GLY A 181 -14.90 9.33 3.98
N LEU A 182 -14.77 9.50 2.67
CA LEU A 182 -14.77 10.82 2.04
C LEU A 182 -16.10 11.55 2.20
N LEU A 183 -17.24 10.86 2.04
CA LEU A 183 -18.55 11.47 2.26
C LEU A 183 -18.75 11.90 3.72
N LEU A 184 -18.34 11.05 4.67
CA LEU A 184 -18.37 11.39 6.09
C LEU A 184 -17.49 12.60 6.38
N THR A 185 -16.25 12.62 5.86
CA THR A 185 -15.35 13.76 5.98
C THR A 185 -16.00 15.01 5.41
N ILE A 186 -16.46 14.99 4.16
CA ILE A 186 -17.10 16.14 3.48
C ILE A 186 -18.28 16.67 4.30
N ALA A 187 -19.14 15.79 4.82
CA ALA A 187 -20.29 16.19 5.63
C ALA A 187 -19.87 16.90 6.93
N VAL A 188 -18.89 16.35 7.66
CA VAL A 188 -18.39 16.92 8.92
C VAL A 188 -17.65 18.24 8.67
N THR A 189 -16.78 18.29 7.66
CA THR A 189 -16.03 19.50 7.30
C THR A 189 -16.92 20.59 6.72
N PHE A 190 -18.00 20.22 6.03
CA PHE A 190 -19.01 21.17 5.58
C PHE A 190 -19.72 21.83 6.77
N LEU A 191 -20.20 21.03 7.73
CA LEU A 191 -20.82 21.55 8.96
C LEU A 191 -19.85 22.45 9.73
N PHE A 192 -18.59 22.04 9.85
CA PHE A 192 -17.54 22.85 10.47
C PHE A 192 -17.29 24.16 9.71
N SER A 193 -17.27 24.13 8.38
CA SER A 193 -17.10 25.33 7.54
C SER A 193 -18.29 26.29 7.68
N LEU A 194 -19.51 25.79 7.87
CA LEU A 194 -20.68 26.61 8.19
C LEU A 194 -20.54 27.31 9.55
N LEU A 195 -19.98 26.62 10.56
CA LEU A 195 -19.70 27.25 11.86
C LEU A 195 -18.67 28.37 11.71
N ILE A 196 -17.57 28.12 10.99
CA ILE A 196 -16.55 29.15 10.70
C ILE A 196 -17.19 30.38 10.05
N ARG A 197 -18.02 30.17 9.02
CA ARG A 197 -18.74 31.24 8.33
C ARG A 197 -19.70 32.00 9.27
N GLY A 198 -20.40 31.29 10.14
CA GLY A 198 -21.33 31.89 11.11
C GLY A 198 -20.63 32.76 12.16
N PHE A 199 -19.43 32.39 12.57
CA PHE A 199 -18.62 33.15 13.53
C PHE A 199 -17.71 34.21 12.89
N GLY A 200 -17.65 34.29 11.55
CA GLY A 200 -16.78 35.24 10.85
C GLY A 200 -15.28 34.98 11.06
N LEU A 201 -14.90 33.73 11.28
CA LEU A 201 -13.51 33.35 11.63
C LEU A 201 -12.60 33.20 10.39
N GLN A 202 -13.08 33.57 9.21
CA GLN A 202 -12.28 33.53 7.99
C GLN A 202 -11.26 34.66 7.91
N SER A 203 -10.17 34.44 7.16
CA SER A 203 -9.16 35.47 6.95
C SER A 203 -9.66 36.60 6.04
N GLN A 204 -9.21 37.84 6.26
CA GLN A 204 -9.53 38.98 5.37
C GLN A 204 -9.15 38.70 3.91
N ALA A 205 -8.05 37.98 3.66
CA ALA A 205 -7.65 37.59 2.31
C ALA A 205 -8.68 36.67 1.62
N PHE A 206 -9.27 35.74 2.38
CA PHE A 206 -10.30 34.82 1.89
C PHE A 206 -11.61 35.55 1.53
N ASP A 207 -11.97 36.58 2.31
CA ASP A 207 -13.11 37.46 2.04
C ASP A 207 -12.88 38.37 0.82
N LEU A 208 -11.64 38.84 0.62
CA LEU A 208 -11.23 39.64 -0.54
C LEU A 208 -11.07 38.82 -1.84
N GLY A 209 -11.36 37.51 -1.81
CA GLY A 209 -11.27 36.63 -2.97
C GLY A 209 -9.84 36.18 -3.32
N LEU A 210 -8.84 36.51 -2.51
CA LEU A 210 -7.46 36.05 -2.68
C LEU A 210 -7.31 34.65 -2.09
N ARG A 211 -7.48 33.62 -2.94
CA ARG A 211 -7.49 32.21 -2.51
C ARG A 211 -6.43 31.35 -3.21
N PRO A 212 -5.13 31.73 -3.19
CA PRO A 212 -4.09 31.01 -3.93
C PRO A 212 -3.99 29.52 -3.56
N VAL A 213 -4.29 29.14 -2.32
CA VAL A 213 -4.36 27.74 -1.89
C VAL A 213 -5.60 27.03 -2.46
N SER A 214 -6.77 27.68 -2.46
CA SER A 214 -7.98 27.07 -3.04
C SER A 214 -7.86 26.96 -4.56
N ASP A 215 -7.29 27.97 -5.21
CA ASP A 215 -7.10 27.99 -6.66
C ASP A 215 -6.20 26.83 -7.12
N LEU A 216 -5.14 26.53 -6.37
CA LEU A 216 -4.26 25.38 -6.64
C LEU A 216 -4.99 24.04 -6.52
N ILE A 217 -5.96 23.93 -5.60
CA ILE A 217 -6.73 22.70 -5.36
C ILE A 217 -7.89 22.57 -6.36
N ASN A 218 -8.50 23.69 -6.76
CA ASN A 218 -9.77 23.74 -7.48
C ASN A 218 -9.63 23.85 -9.00
N THR A 219 -8.40 23.98 -9.52
CA THR A 219 -8.11 24.02 -10.96
C THR A 219 -7.44 22.72 -11.42
N PRO A 220 -8.20 21.74 -11.93
CA PRO A 220 -7.62 20.56 -12.55
C PRO A 220 -6.71 20.98 -13.69
N ASN A 221 -5.43 20.62 -13.62
CA ASN A 221 -4.47 20.90 -14.67
C ASN A 221 -3.67 19.64 -15.04
N PHE A 222 -2.99 19.69 -16.19
CA PHE A 222 -2.17 18.58 -16.67
C PHE A 222 -1.13 18.12 -15.64
N PHE A 223 -0.52 19.07 -14.91
CA PHE A 223 0.47 18.76 -13.88
C PHE A 223 -0.11 18.02 -12.68
N SER A 224 -1.38 18.24 -12.32
CA SER A 224 -2.07 17.49 -11.28
C SER A 224 -2.20 16.01 -11.65
N VAL A 225 -2.57 15.74 -12.91
CA VAL A 225 -2.64 14.38 -13.45
C VAL A 225 -1.25 13.73 -13.50
N ALA A 226 -0.24 14.47 -13.94
CA ALA A 226 1.14 13.99 -13.98
C ALA A 226 1.65 13.63 -12.57
N VAL A 227 1.41 14.48 -11.57
CA VAL A 227 1.79 14.23 -10.17
C VAL A 227 1.05 13.02 -9.61
N ALA A 228 -0.26 12.89 -9.85
CA ALA A 228 -1.04 11.73 -9.43
C ALA A 228 -0.51 10.42 -10.04
N ALA A 229 -0.10 10.45 -11.32
CA ALA A 229 0.52 9.32 -11.98
C ALA A 229 1.87 8.96 -11.35
N LEU A 230 2.74 9.95 -11.12
CA LEU A 230 4.05 9.73 -10.48
C LEU A 230 3.88 9.18 -9.04
N ALA A 231 2.94 9.73 -8.27
CA ALA A 231 2.62 9.26 -6.93
C ALA A 231 2.14 7.80 -6.94
N GLY A 232 1.35 7.39 -7.93
CA GLY A 232 0.94 6.00 -8.13
C GLY A 232 2.12 5.06 -8.39
N VAL A 233 3.08 5.49 -9.21
CA VAL A 233 4.31 4.72 -9.47
C VAL A 233 5.15 4.59 -8.20
N VAL A 234 5.42 5.69 -7.50
CA VAL A 234 6.17 5.70 -6.23
C VAL A 234 5.50 4.82 -5.19
N GLY A 235 4.17 4.90 -5.07
CA GLY A 235 3.40 4.07 -4.15
C GLY A 235 3.65 2.58 -4.38
N ILE A 236 3.52 2.12 -5.62
CA ILE A 236 3.73 0.71 -5.98
C ILE A 236 5.19 0.28 -5.82
N VAL A 237 6.15 1.12 -6.22
CA VAL A 237 7.58 0.84 -6.03
C VAL A 237 7.92 0.68 -4.54
N SER A 238 7.35 1.53 -3.69
CA SER A 238 7.61 1.47 -2.26
C SER A 238 7.04 0.26 -1.55
N LEU A 239 5.93 -0.29 -2.05
CA LEU A 239 5.38 -1.54 -1.54
C LEU A 239 6.30 -2.72 -1.86
N THR A 240 7.05 -2.64 -2.95
CA THR A 240 8.03 -3.66 -3.34
C THR A 240 9.38 -3.51 -2.65
N GLU A 241 9.69 -2.33 -2.10
CA GLU A 241 10.90 -2.12 -1.29
C GLU A 241 10.59 -2.37 0.19
N ALA A 242 11.45 -3.10 0.90
CA ALA A 242 11.26 -3.41 2.33
C ALA A 242 11.39 -2.17 3.26
N ARG A 243 11.46 -0.94 2.71
CA ARG A 243 11.76 0.29 3.46
C ARG A 243 10.66 1.34 3.28
N ALA A 244 10.04 1.68 4.41
CA ALA A 244 9.22 2.89 4.65
C ALA A 244 7.90 3.07 3.88
N SER A 245 6.90 2.21 4.11
CA SER A 245 5.51 2.48 3.64
C SER A 245 4.77 3.56 4.41
N ALA A 246 5.11 3.82 5.68
CA ALA A 246 4.36 4.77 6.52
C ALA A 246 4.52 6.23 6.06
N LEU A 247 5.71 6.63 5.56
CA LEU A 247 6.00 7.99 5.11
C LEU A 247 5.47 8.29 3.71
N LEU A 248 5.07 7.29 2.94
CA LEU A 248 4.64 7.49 1.54
C LEU A 248 3.13 7.65 1.40
N GLY A 249 2.32 7.06 2.29
CA GLY A 249 0.88 7.36 2.35
C GLY A 249 0.61 8.86 2.53
N VAL A 250 1.43 9.51 3.36
CA VAL A 250 1.52 10.95 3.61
C VAL A 250 1.68 11.78 2.33
N PHE A 251 2.56 11.36 1.41
CA PHE A 251 2.85 12.09 0.17
C PHE A 251 1.88 11.78 -0.98
N ILE A 252 1.05 10.73 -0.84
CA ILE A 252 0.11 10.31 -1.89
C ILE A 252 -1.29 10.89 -1.62
N SER A 253 -1.60 11.22 -0.37
CA SER A 253 -2.78 11.99 0.05
C SER A 253 -2.77 13.46 -0.41
N VAL A 254 -1.69 13.89 -1.09
CA VAL A 254 -1.42 15.28 -1.49
C VAL A 254 -2.57 15.97 -2.22
N THR A 255 -3.47 15.23 -2.85
CA THR A 255 -4.57 15.85 -3.59
C THR A 255 -5.97 15.45 -3.13
N THR A 256 -6.14 14.30 -2.47
CA THR A 256 -7.46 13.77 -2.11
C THR A 256 -8.09 14.53 -0.94
N ILE A 257 -7.34 14.69 0.15
CA ILE A 257 -7.84 15.36 1.37
C ILE A 257 -8.02 16.86 1.15
N PRO A 258 -7.06 17.59 0.54
CA PRO A 258 -7.28 18.99 0.21
C PRO A 258 -8.49 19.19 -0.70
N ALA A 259 -8.70 18.32 -1.69
CA ALA A 259 -9.88 18.39 -2.55
C ALA A 259 -11.18 18.16 -1.77
N ALA A 260 -11.23 17.16 -0.88
CA ALA A 260 -12.40 16.92 -0.03
C ALA A 260 -12.72 18.11 0.90
N ALA A 261 -11.68 18.70 1.51
CA ALA A 261 -11.82 19.92 2.30
C ALA A 261 -12.30 21.10 1.43
N ALA A 262 -11.77 21.25 0.21
CA ALA A 262 -12.16 22.32 -0.70
C ALA A 262 -13.62 22.18 -1.18
N ILE A 263 -14.08 20.97 -1.52
CA ILE A 263 -15.51 20.71 -1.80
C ILE A 263 -16.37 21.23 -0.64
N SER A 264 -15.98 20.92 0.59
CA SER A 264 -16.72 21.25 1.79
C SER A 264 -16.77 22.76 2.05
N VAL A 265 -15.60 23.41 2.03
CA VAL A 265 -15.48 24.86 2.26
C VAL A 265 -16.20 25.61 1.14
N SER A 266 -15.92 25.32 -0.13
CA SER A 266 -16.53 26.02 -1.25
C SER A 266 -18.07 25.85 -1.27
N THR A 267 -18.59 24.68 -0.89
CA THR A 267 -20.04 24.49 -0.73
C THR A 267 -20.60 25.33 0.43
N ALA A 268 -19.91 25.40 1.57
CA ALA A 268 -20.34 26.18 2.74
C ALA A 268 -20.35 27.71 2.47
N PHE A 269 -19.42 28.19 1.64
CA PHE A 269 -19.30 29.60 1.26
C PHE A 269 -20.04 29.95 -0.05
N GLY A 270 -20.73 28.98 -0.68
CA GLY A 270 -21.59 29.21 -1.85
C GLY A 270 -20.84 29.30 -3.19
N SER A 271 -19.55 28.97 -3.25
CA SER A 271 -18.75 28.95 -4.48
C SER A 271 -18.94 27.61 -5.23
N TRP A 272 -20.08 27.47 -5.90
CA TRP A 272 -20.46 26.25 -6.62
C TRP A 272 -19.55 25.87 -7.80
N SER A 273 -18.84 26.83 -8.38
CA SER A 273 -17.85 26.58 -9.45
C SER A 273 -16.60 25.90 -8.89
N GLU A 274 -16.06 26.44 -7.79
CA GLU A 274 -14.92 25.88 -7.06
C GLU A 274 -15.23 24.46 -6.57
N ALA A 275 -16.38 24.27 -5.92
CA ALA A 275 -16.77 22.95 -5.41
C ALA A 275 -16.86 21.89 -6.51
N ARG A 276 -17.35 22.26 -7.71
CA ARG A 276 -17.37 21.37 -8.89
C ARG A 276 -15.96 21.07 -9.39
N GLY A 277 -15.07 22.06 -9.42
CA GLY A 277 -13.66 21.88 -9.77
C GLY A 277 -12.95 20.90 -8.85
N SER A 278 -13.09 21.08 -7.53
CA SER A 278 -12.53 20.19 -6.51
C SER A 278 -13.09 18.76 -6.59
N LEU A 279 -14.39 18.62 -6.88
CA LEU A 279 -15.03 17.31 -7.04
C LEU A 279 -14.47 16.56 -8.25
N ILE A 280 -14.33 17.24 -9.40
CA ILE A 280 -13.72 16.65 -10.60
C ILE A 280 -12.27 16.26 -10.30
N GLN A 281 -11.50 17.14 -9.66
CA GLN A 281 -10.12 16.89 -9.27
C GLN A 281 -10.02 15.64 -8.37
N LEU A 282 -10.87 15.52 -7.36
CA LEU A 282 -10.93 14.37 -6.45
C LEU A 282 -11.17 13.05 -7.22
N LEU A 283 -12.18 13.04 -8.10
CA LEU A 283 -12.52 11.86 -8.90
C LEU A 283 -11.42 11.47 -9.89
N VAL A 284 -10.82 12.46 -10.57
CA VAL A 284 -9.71 12.24 -11.49
C VAL A 284 -8.51 11.67 -10.75
N ASN A 285 -8.12 12.24 -9.62
CA ASN A 285 -6.95 11.79 -8.87
C ASN A 285 -7.11 10.36 -8.34
N ILE A 286 -8.27 10.03 -7.74
CA ILE A 286 -8.54 8.66 -7.28
C ILE A 286 -8.50 7.68 -8.46
N THR A 287 -9.14 8.04 -9.59
CA THR A 287 -9.18 7.17 -10.77
C THR A 287 -7.79 6.93 -11.36
N VAL A 288 -7.00 8.00 -11.54
CA VAL A 288 -5.64 7.94 -12.06
C VAL A 288 -4.76 7.10 -11.13
N LEU A 289 -4.83 7.33 -9.82
CA LEU A 289 -4.02 6.60 -8.85
C LEU A 289 -4.33 5.10 -8.85
N ILE A 290 -5.61 4.72 -8.95
CA ILE A 290 -6.04 3.32 -9.06
C ILE A 290 -5.53 2.70 -10.37
N VAL A 291 -5.74 3.38 -11.51
CA VAL A 291 -5.37 2.85 -12.83
C VAL A 291 -3.86 2.72 -12.96
N VAL A 292 -3.12 3.78 -12.61
CA VAL A 292 -1.65 3.77 -12.67
C VAL A 292 -1.08 2.77 -11.66
N GLY A 293 -1.64 2.68 -10.46
CA GLY A 293 -1.24 1.67 -9.49
C GLY A 293 -1.44 0.24 -10.00
N ALA A 294 -2.58 -0.05 -10.63
CA ALA A 294 -2.84 -1.36 -11.21
C ALA A 294 -1.89 -1.68 -12.37
N VAL A 295 -1.61 -0.70 -13.24
CA VAL A 295 -0.66 -0.84 -14.34
C VAL A 295 0.76 -1.03 -13.82
N ALA A 296 1.20 -0.26 -12.82
CA ALA A 296 2.52 -0.37 -12.22
C ALA A 296 2.73 -1.75 -11.58
N LEU A 297 1.74 -2.28 -10.86
CA LEU A 297 1.78 -3.64 -10.30
C LEU A 297 1.98 -4.69 -11.40
N ARG A 298 1.24 -4.57 -12.51
CA ARG A 298 1.38 -5.47 -13.67
C ARG A 298 2.76 -5.36 -14.31
N CYS A 299 3.24 -4.15 -14.53
CA CYS A 299 4.53 -3.88 -15.14
C CYS A 299 5.66 -4.43 -14.28
N GLN A 300 5.68 -4.14 -12.98
CA GLN A 300 6.70 -4.67 -12.08
C GLN A 300 6.69 -6.20 -12.04
N ARG A 301 5.52 -6.84 -11.94
CA ARG A 301 5.43 -8.31 -12.04
C ARG A 301 6.00 -8.84 -13.36
N ALA A 302 5.66 -8.20 -14.48
CA ALA A 302 6.13 -8.62 -15.80
C ALA A 302 7.65 -8.48 -15.95
N ILE A 303 8.22 -7.37 -15.46
CA ILE A 303 9.67 -7.12 -15.46
C ILE A 303 10.38 -8.20 -14.65
N TRP A 304 9.96 -8.46 -13.40
CA TRP A 304 10.60 -9.45 -12.54
C TRP A 304 10.44 -10.89 -13.06
N ARG A 305 9.31 -11.22 -13.69
CA ARG A 305 9.13 -12.51 -14.40
C ARG A 305 10.10 -12.67 -15.57
N ARG A 306 10.36 -11.61 -16.34
CA ARG A 306 11.32 -11.64 -17.45
C ARG A 306 12.75 -11.79 -16.95
N VAL A 307 13.13 -11.08 -15.89
CA VAL A 307 14.44 -11.21 -15.24
C VAL A 307 14.66 -12.63 -14.72
N GLY A 308 13.64 -13.26 -14.10
CA GLY A 308 13.72 -14.65 -13.66
C GLY A 308 13.89 -15.67 -14.80
N ARG A 309 13.14 -15.50 -15.91
CA ARG A 309 13.19 -16.40 -17.07
C ARG A 309 14.49 -16.31 -17.87
N ALA A 310 15.05 -15.10 -18.04
CA ALA A 310 16.27 -14.88 -18.82
C ALA A 310 17.50 -15.61 -18.24
N ARG A 311 17.49 -15.97 -16.94
CA ARG A 311 18.57 -16.74 -16.31
C ARG A 311 18.34 -18.25 -16.27
N HIS A 312 17.09 -18.73 -16.18
CA HIS A 312 16.81 -20.16 -16.25
C HIS A 312 17.09 -20.74 -17.65
N GLY A 313 16.99 -19.93 -18.72
CA GLY A 313 17.38 -20.33 -20.08
C GLY A 313 18.88 -20.21 -20.39
N GLY A 314 19.69 -19.65 -19.49
CA GLY A 314 21.15 -19.52 -19.64
C GLY A 314 21.96 -20.54 -18.86
N GLN A 315 21.31 -21.53 -18.24
CA GLN A 315 21.92 -22.64 -17.51
C GLN A 315 21.60 -24.01 -18.14
N ALA A 316 21.05 -24.03 -19.36
CA ALA A 316 20.85 -25.24 -20.17
C ALA A 316 22.00 -25.44 -21.15
#